data_AF-A0AAD1W9F5-F1
#
_entry.id   AF-A0AAD1W9F5-F1
#
_cell.length_a   1.000
_cell.length_b   1.000
_cell.length_c   1.000
_cell.angle_alpha   90.00
_cell.angle_beta   90.00
_cell.angle_gamma   90.00
#
_symmetry.space_group_name_H-M   'P 1'
#
loop_
_entity.id
_entity.type
_entity.pdbx_description
1 polymer ?
#
loop_
_entity_poly.entity_id
_entity_poly.type
_entity_poly.pdbx_seq_one_letter_code
_entity_poly.pdbx_strand_id
1 'polypeptide(L)'
;MSVLMNDGTLVLMNDGTLVLMNDGMPMLMNDGMPVLMNEMNDGMSVLMNDGMPVLMNEINDGMPVLMNDGMSVLMNDGMSVLMNDGMSMLMNNRMLVMKNDGMPVLMNNRMSMLMNDRMPVLMNDGMPVLMNDGMLVLMNNRMSMLMNDRMPVLMNEMNDRMSVLMNDGMSMLMNDGMLVLKNDGMPVLMNDGMPVLMNNRMSMLMNDGMPVLMNKGMPVLMNDGML
;
A
#
# COMPACT_ATOMS: atom_id res chain seq x y z
N MET A 1 3.68 -40.22 0.05
CA MET A 1 4.78 -39.90 -0.89
C MET A 1 4.45 -40.53 -2.24
N SER A 2 3.80 -39.79 -3.15
CA SER A 2 3.58 -40.23 -4.53
C SER A 2 3.93 -39.08 -5.44
N VAL A 3 4.99 -39.25 -6.23
CA VAL A 3 5.46 -38.30 -7.22
C VAL A 3 4.91 -38.78 -8.57
N LEU A 4 4.07 -37.98 -9.23
CA LEU A 4 3.74 -38.21 -10.63
C LEU A 4 4.57 -37.25 -11.46
N MET A 5 5.48 -37.80 -12.26
CA MET A 5 6.31 -37.03 -13.18
C MET A 5 5.63 -36.98 -14.54
N ASN A 6 5.35 -35.78 -15.03
CA ASN A 6 5.51 -35.47 -16.45
C ASN A 6 6.53 -34.31 -16.52
N ASP A 7 7.33 -34.30 -17.58
CA ASP A 7 8.24 -33.22 -18.01
C ASP A 7 9.42 -32.73 -17.12
N GLY A 8 9.63 -33.24 -15.91
CA GLY A 8 10.93 -33.09 -15.20
C GLY A 8 10.99 -32.03 -14.09
N THR A 9 9.85 -31.71 -13.49
CA THR A 9 9.76 -30.82 -12.32
C THR A 9 10.01 -31.53 -10.98
N LEU A 10 10.69 -30.85 -10.05
CA LEU A 10 10.89 -31.27 -8.67
C LEU A 10 9.74 -30.75 -7.79
N VAL A 11 8.88 -31.64 -7.31
CA VAL A 11 7.79 -31.33 -6.36
C VAL A 11 8.11 -31.96 -5.01
N LEU A 12 8.24 -31.13 -3.96
CA LEU A 12 8.41 -31.59 -2.58
C LEU A 12 7.07 -31.47 -1.84
N MET A 13 6.52 -32.59 -1.37
CA MET A 13 5.22 -32.64 -0.69
C MET A 13 5.39 -33.14 0.74
N ASN A 14 4.62 -32.60 1.69
CA ASN A 14 4.58 -33.13 3.06
C ASN A 14 3.34 -33.96 3.38
N ASP A 15 2.25 -33.96 2.57
CA ASP A 15 0.99 -34.54 3.08
C ASP A 15 -0.12 -34.97 2.07
N GLY A 16 0.20 -35.33 0.81
CA GLY A 16 -0.69 -36.20 0.00
C GLY A 16 -1.71 -35.52 -0.93
N THR A 17 -1.42 -34.31 -1.39
CA THR A 17 -2.21 -33.57 -2.38
C THR A 17 -1.93 -34.03 -3.82
N LEU A 18 -2.98 -34.02 -4.67
CA LEU A 18 -2.86 -34.25 -6.12
C LEU A 18 -2.61 -32.92 -6.84
N VAL A 19 -1.53 -32.83 -7.60
CA VAL A 19 -1.18 -31.68 -8.44
C VAL A 19 -1.10 -32.14 -9.90
N LEU A 20 -1.78 -31.44 -10.80
CA LEU A 20 -1.69 -31.63 -12.25
C LEU A 20 -0.91 -30.46 -12.85
N MET A 21 0.11 -30.74 -13.67
CA MET A 21 0.98 -29.72 -14.28
C MET A 21 1.04 -29.89 -15.80
N ASN A 22 1.19 -28.75 -16.48
CA ASN A 22 1.94 -28.62 -17.73
C ASN A 22 3.08 -27.63 -17.42
N ASP A 23 4.33 -28.08 -17.53
CA ASP A 23 5.56 -27.27 -17.62
C ASP A 23 6.30 -26.85 -16.31
N GLY A 24 7.44 -27.49 -16.05
CA GLY A 24 8.74 -26.87 -15.73
C GLY A 24 9.03 -26.12 -14.40
N MET A 25 8.05 -25.60 -13.65
CA MET A 25 8.31 -24.61 -12.58
C MET A 25 8.14 -25.12 -11.12
N PRO A 26 8.96 -24.66 -10.15
CA PRO A 26 8.88 -25.08 -8.74
C PRO A 26 7.77 -24.36 -7.96
N MET A 27 6.94 -25.12 -7.23
CA MET A 27 5.97 -24.63 -6.25
C MET A 27 6.24 -25.22 -4.85
N LEU A 28 5.95 -24.46 -3.80
CA LEU A 28 6.02 -24.89 -2.40
C LEU A 28 4.65 -24.71 -1.73
N MET A 29 4.10 -25.77 -1.15
CA MET A 29 2.81 -25.75 -0.42
C MET A 29 2.99 -26.39 0.96
N ASN A 30 2.36 -25.81 1.97
CA ASN A 30 2.11 -26.45 3.26
C ASN A 30 0.58 -26.68 3.37
N ASP A 31 0.19 -27.96 3.44
CA ASP A 31 -1.09 -28.51 3.88
C ASP A 31 -2.21 -28.82 2.82
N GLY A 32 -2.43 -30.12 2.57
CA GLY A 32 -3.71 -30.83 2.66
C GLY A 32 -4.69 -30.90 1.48
N MET A 33 -4.70 -29.95 0.54
CA MET A 33 -5.75 -29.91 -0.51
C MET A 33 -5.23 -29.75 -1.97
N PRO A 34 -5.97 -30.24 -3.00
CA PRO A 34 -5.49 -30.28 -4.39
C PRO A 34 -5.59 -28.92 -5.12
N VAL A 35 -4.59 -28.63 -5.96
CA VAL A 35 -4.47 -27.43 -6.80
C VAL A 35 -4.33 -27.83 -8.28
N LEU A 36 -5.05 -27.16 -9.20
CA LEU A 36 -5.18 -27.55 -10.61
C LEU A 36 -4.72 -26.45 -11.58
N MET A 37 -3.49 -26.49 -12.10
CA MET A 37 -2.95 -25.41 -12.94
C MET A 37 -2.88 -25.82 -14.43
N ASN A 38 -3.29 -24.95 -15.35
CA ASN A 38 -3.30 -25.13 -16.81
C ASN A 38 -2.57 -23.98 -17.51
N GLU A 39 -1.52 -24.32 -18.27
CA GLU A 39 -0.69 -23.42 -19.09
C GLU A 39 0.00 -22.35 -18.23
N MET A 40 1.29 -22.53 -17.94
CA MET A 40 2.12 -21.51 -17.29
C MET A 40 3.30 -21.17 -18.17
N ASN A 41 3.33 -19.93 -18.61
CA ASN A 41 4.46 -19.27 -19.23
C ASN A 41 5.66 -19.12 -18.21
N ASP A 42 6.87 -18.67 -18.62
CA ASP A 42 8.08 -18.35 -17.79
C ASP A 42 8.09 -17.06 -16.88
N GLY A 43 8.07 -17.16 -15.52
CA GLY A 43 8.62 -16.10 -14.61
C GLY A 43 7.84 -15.47 -13.42
N MET A 44 6.85 -16.11 -12.78
CA MET A 44 5.97 -15.62 -11.67
C MET A 44 5.70 -16.78 -10.77
N SER A 45 5.35 -16.41 -9.57
CA SER A 45 5.26 -17.32 -8.46
C SER A 45 3.98 -16.97 -7.75
N VAL A 46 3.15 -18.00 -7.58
CA VAL A 46 2.03 -17.95 -6.64
C VAL A 46 2.64 -18.32 -5.32
N LEU A 47 2.26 -17.62 -4.27
CA LEU A 47 2.44 -18.18 -2.95
C LEU A 47 1.19 -17.92 -2.14
N MET A 48 0.56 -19.00 -1.67
CA MET A 48 -0.62 -18.96 -0.82
C MET A 48 -0.38 -19.92 0.32
N ASN A 49 -0.55 -19.43 1.55
CA ASN A 49 -0.25 -20.19 2.74
C ASN A 49 -1.49 -20.40 3.60
N ASP A 50 -1.49 -21.60 4.21
CA ASP A 50 -2.20 -22.09 5.39
C ASP A 50 -3.49 -22.89 5.14
N GLY A 51 -3.36 -24.23 5.14
CA GLY A 51 -4.48 -25.16 5.27
C GLY A 51 -5.49 -25.22 4.11
N MET A 52 -5.28 -24.52 2.99
CA MET A 52 -6.19 -24.54 1.84
C MET A 52 -5.45 -24.34 0.50
N PRO A 53 -5.94 -24.97 -0.59
CA PRO A 53 -5.24 -25.05 -1.86
C PRO A 53 -5.42 -23.76 -2.66
N VAL A 54 -4.35 -23.23 -3.25
CA VAL A 54 -4.52 -22.17 -4.24
C VAL A 54 -3.57 -22.25 -5.43
N LEU A 55 -4.09 -21.77 -6.55
CA LEU A 55 -3.83 -22.13 -7.95
C LEU A 55 -3.50 -20.85 -8.71
N MET A 56 -2.39 -20.79 -9.46
CA MET A 56 -2.22 -19.79 -10.52
C MET A 56 -1.74 -20.42 -11.81
N ASN A 57 -2.18 -19.82 -12.90
CA ASN A 57 -1.69 -20.09 -14.23
C ASN A 57 -0.93 -18.88 -14.76
N GLU A 58 -0.06 -19.13 -15.72
CA GLU A 58 0.72 -18.20 -16.53
C GLU A 58 1.57 -17.16 -15.84
N ILE A 59 2.87 -17.30 -16.06
CA ILE A 59 3.75 -16.18 -15.93
C ILE A 59 4.51 -15.96 -17.21
N ASN A 60 4.42 -14.83 -17.89
CA ASN A 60 5.67 -14.32 -18.47
C ASN A 60 5.92 -12.98 -17.81
N ASP A 61 7.11 -12.77 -17.25
CA ASP A 61 7.58 -11.48 -16.70
C ASP A 61 6.86 -10.91 -15.44
N GLY A 62 7.41 -11.13 -14.24
CA GLY A 62 7.56 -10.09 -13.19
C GLY A 62 6.34 -9.64 -12.35
N MET A 63 5.29 -10.45 -12.16
CA MET A 63 4.08 -10.08 -11.39
C MET A 63 3.62 -11.05 -10.27
N PRO A 64 4.29 -11.20 -9.11
CA PRO A 64 3.77 -12.02 -8.01
C PRO A 64 2.39 -11.59 -7.46
N VAL A 65 1.54 -12.57 -7.17
CA VAL A 65 0.27 -12.42 -6.43
C VAL A 65 0.35 -13.29 -5.16
N LEU A 66 0.07 -12.69 -4.00
CA LEU A 66 0.14 -13.37 -2.70
C LEU A 66 -1.16 -13.16 -1.92
N MET A 67 -1.68 -14.25 -1.35
CA MET A 67 -2.85 -14.26 -0.48
C MET A 67 -2.49 -15.05 0.80
N ASN A 68 -2.56 -14.41 1.95
CA ASN A 68 -2.06 -15.01 3.20
C ASN A 68 -2.83 -14.57 4.43
N ASP A 69 -3.09 -15.53 5.31
CA ASP A 69 -3.70 -15.31 6.62
C ASP A 69 -2.60 -15.34 7.68
N GLY A 70 -1.95 -14.21 7.96
CA GLY A 70 -0.94 -14.15 9.02
C GLY A 70 0.18 -13.16 8.80
N MET A 71 1.40 -13.52 9.22
CA MET A 71 2.60 -12.71 9.03
C MET A 71 3.23 -13.03 7.66
N SER A 72 3.41 -12.02 6.81
CA SER A 72 4.07 -12.17 5.51
C SER A 72 5.24 -11.20 5.32
N VAL A 73 6.28 -11.64 4.62
CA VAL A 73 7.39 -10.79 4.17
C VAL A 73 7.62 -11.02 2.68
N LEU A 74 7.59 -9.96 1.86
CA LEU A 74 7.80 -10.05 0.41
C LEU A 74 8.81 -9.00 -0.06
N MET A 75 9.75 -9.43 -0.90
CA MET A 75 10.67 -8.56 -1.64
C MET A 75 10.51 -8.84 -3.12
N ASN A 76 10.21 -7.83 -3.94
CA ASN A 76 9.98 -8.01 -5.37
C ASN A 76 10.52 -6.86 -6.23
N ASP A 77 11.11 -7.24 -7.36
CA ASP A 77 11.57 -6.35 -8.42
C ASP A 77 10.59 -6.36 -9.59
N GLY A 78 9.38 -5.83 -9.38
CA GLY A 78 8.32 -6.00 -10.36
C GLY A 78 6.99 -5.41 -9.95
N MET A 79 5.94 -5.81 -10.67
CA MET A 79 4.59 -5.55 -10.21
C MET A 79 4.23 -6.58 -9.13
N SER A 80 3.50 -6.22 -8.09
CA SER A 80 3.00 -7.22 -7.13
C SER A 80 1.61 -6.87 -6.65
N VAL A 81 0.80 -7.90 -6.42
CA VAL A 81 -0.51 -7.79 -5.77
C VAL A 81 -0.48 -8.61 -4.48
N LEU A 82 -0.88 -8.01 -3.37
CA LEU A 82 -0.92 -8.71 -2.08
C LEU A 82 -2.27 -8.51 -1.39
N MET A 83 -2.85 -9.60 -0.91
CA MET A 83 -4.01 -9.64 -0.02
C MET A 83 -3.61 -10.33 1.28
N ASN A 84 -3.77 -9.67 2.42
CA ASN A 84 -3.33 -10.24 3.70
C ASN A 84 -4.17 -9.75 4.88
N ASP A 85 -4.60 -10.70 5.72
CA ASP A 85 -5.49 -10.43 6.85
C ASP A 85 -4.73 -10.29 8.19
N GLY A 86 -3.40 -10.13 8.11
CA GLY A 86 -2.50 -10.04 9.25
C GLY A 86 -1.42 -8.96 9.13
N MET A 87 -0.25 -9.23 9.69
CA MET A 87 0.88 -8.31 9.61
C MET A 87 1.67 -8.59 8.33
N SER A 88 2.12 -7.55 7.64
CA SER A 88 2.92 -7.73 6.43
C SER A 88 4.05 -6.73 6.34
N MET A 89 5.21 -7.17 5.86
CA MET A 89 6.32 -6.29 5.50
C MET A 89 6.63 -6.47 4.02
N LEU A 90 6.53 -5.41 3.22
CA LEU A 90 6.82 -5.50 1.79
C LEU A 90 7.81 -4.45 1.36
N MET A 91 8.72 -4.89 0.48
CA MET A 91 9.59 -4.02 -0.29
C MET A 91 9.37 -4.26 -1.79
N ASN A 92 9.01 -3.21 -2.53
CA ASN A 92 8.80 -3.29 -3.97
C ASN A 92 9.47 -2.10 -4.70
N ASN A 93 10.19 -2.39 -5.78
CA ASN A 93 10.94 -1.37 -6.53
C ASN A 93 10.18 -0.73 -7.72
N ARG A 94 8.98 -1.22 -8.06
CA ARG A 94 8.19 -0.77 -9.23
C ARG A 94 6.71 -0.52 -8.96
N MET A 95 5.89 -1.56 -8.82
CA MET A 95 4.44 -1.39 -8.73
C MET A 95 3.88 -2.32 -7.68
N LEU A 96 3.14 -1.78 -6.72
CA LEU A 96 2.51 -2.55 -5.66
C LEU A 96 1.02 -2.23 -5.61
N VAL A 97 0.18 -3.25 -5.57
CA VAL A 97 -1.21 -3.15 -5.14
C VAL A 97 -1.36 -3.99 -3.89
N MET A 98 -1.87 -3.41 -2.83
CA MET A 98 -2.12 -4.12 -1.58
C MET A 98 -3.54 -3.87 -1.10
N LYS A 99 -4.19 -4.94 -0.69
CA LYS A 99 -5.33 -4.90 0.22
C LYS A 99 -4.92 -5.62 1.51
N ASN A 100 -5.08 -4.97 2.65
CA ASN A 100 -4.65 -5.57 3.91
C ASN A 100 -5.58 -5.18 5.06
N ASP A 101 -6.09 -6.17 5.77
CA ASP A 101 -7.02 -5.93 6.89
C ASP A 101 -6.27 -5.84 8.24
N GLY A 102 -4.95 -5.99 8.22
CA GLY A 102 -4.06 -5.94 9.38
C GLY A 102 -3.10 -4.74 9.40
N MET A 103 -1.83 -4.94 9.77
CA MET A 103 -0.86 -3.85 9.97
C MET A 103 0.33 -4.01 9.00
N PRO A 104 0.31 -3.35 7.84
CA PRO A 104 1.37 -3.48 6.86
C PRO A 104 2.45 -2.40 7.07
N VAL A 105 3.71 -2.78 6.86
CA VAL A 105 4.83 -1.86 6.72
C VAL A 105 5.35 -1.97 5.29
N LEU A 106 5.27 -0.86 4.54
CA LEU A 106 5.52 -0.86 3.11
C LEU A 106 6.61 0.11 2.72
N MET A 107 7.58 -0.38 1.95
CA MET A 107 8.57 0.42 1.25
C MET A 107 8.36 0.25 -0.25
N ASN A 108 8.02 1.33 -0.96
CA ASN A 108 7.89 1.32 -2.41
C ASN A 108 8.61 2.49 -3.06
N ASN A 109 9.38 2.22 -4.10
CA ASN A 109 10.16 3.26 -4.78
C ASN A 109 9.42 3.93 -5.95
N ARG A 110 8.22 3.46 -6.30
CA ARG A 110 7.45 3.93 -7.45
C ARG A 110 5.94 3.97 -7.16
N MET A 111 5.09 3.19 -7.85
CA MET A 111 3.64 3.34 -7.72
C MET A 111 3.08 2.34 -6.71
N SER A 112 2.33 2.82 -5.71
CA SER A 112 1.58 1.95 -4.81
C SER A 112 0.10 2.29 -4.81
N MET A 113 -0.74 1.28 -4.79
CA MET A 113 -2.12 1.39 -4.32
C MET A 113 -2.26 0.59 -3.04
N LEU A 114 -2.75 1.20 -1.97
CA LEU A 114 -3.05 0.52 -0.72
C LEU A 114 -4.51 0.76 -0.33
N MET A 115 -5.21 -0.32 -0.02
CA MET A 115 -6.44 -0.32 0.75
C MET A 115 -6.17 -1.01 2.08
N ASN A 116 -6.39 -0.32 3.20
CA ASN A 116 -6.10 -0.90 4.51
C ASN A 116 -7.06 -0.41 5.61
N ASP A 117 -7.52 -1.33 6.45
CA ASP A 117 -8.57 -0.99 7.42
C ASP A 117 -8.02 -0.65 8.82
N ARG A 118 -6.70 -0.76 9.02
CA ARG A 118 -6.06 -0.53 10.33
C ARG A 118 -4.91 0.47 10.28
N MET A 119 -3.69 0.04 10.62
CA MET A 119 -2.55 0.90 10.93
C MET A 119 -1.38 0.61 10.00
N PRO A 120 -1.37 1.14 8.76
CA PRO A 120 -0.25 1.00 7.87
C PRO A 120 0.82 2.07 8.15
N VAL A 121 2.07 1.66 7.97
CA VAL A 121 3.22 2.57 7.88
C VAL A 121 3.80 2.45 6.49
N LEU A 122 3.83 3.56 5.76
CA LEU A 122 4.29 3.60 4.38
C LEU A 122 5.45 4.57 4.23
N MET A 123 6.50 4.09 3.57
CA MET A 123 7.55 4.91 2.98
C MET A 123 7.47 4.75 1.47
N ASN A 124 7.16 5.83 0.76
CA ASN A 124 7.04 5.80 -0.70
C ASN A 124 7.85 6.93 -1.37
N ASP A 125 8.67 6.58 -2.34
CA ASP A 125 9.43 7.54 -3.15
C ASP A 125 8.75 7.95 -4.46
N GLY A 126 7.56 7.41 -4.71
CA GLY A 126 6.79 7.61 -5.93
C GLY A 126 5.37 8.11 -5.71
N MET A 127 4.39 7.44 -6.31
CA MET A 127 3.01 7.94 -6.39
C MET A 127 2.06 7.00 -5.64
N PRO A 128 1.93 7.13 -4.31
CA PRO A 128 0.94 6.39 -3.55
C PRO A 128 -0.48 6.91 -3.80
N VAL A 129 -1.41 5.97 -3.99
CA VAL A 129 -2.85 6.15 -3.83
C VAL A 129 -3.30 5.29 -2.67
N LEU A 130 -3.82 5.92 -1.62
CA LEU A 130 -4.08 5.25 -0.34
C LEU A 130 -5.52 5.48 0.07
N MET A 131 -6.20 4.41 0.44
CA MET A 131 -7.49 4.44 1.10
C MET A 131 -7.34 3.71 2.42
N ASN A 132 -7.58 4.39 3.54
CA ASN A 132 -7.39 3.81 4.86
C ASN A 132 -8.42 4.25 5.89
N ASP A 133 -9.15 3.29 6.44
CA ASP A 133 -10.23 3.54 7.40
C ASP A 133 -9.71 3.71 8.85
N GLY A 134 -8.43 3.42 9.07
CA GLY A 134 -7.75 3.49 10.36
C GLY A 134 -6.77 4.66 10.51
N MET A 135 -5.80 4.51 11.41
CA MET A 135 -4.68 5.45 11.50
C MET A 135 -3.69 5.17 10.38
N LEU A 136 -3.05 6.18 9.80
CA LEU A 136 -2.06 5.98 8.73
C LEU A 136 -0.84 6.86 8.95
N VAL A 137 0.35 6.29 8.79
CA VAL A 137 1.60 7.07 8.74
C VAL A 137 2.18 6.93 7.34
N LEU A 138 2.28 8.05 6.63
CA LEU A 138 2.89 8.11 5.31
C LEU A 138 4.04 9.09 5.31
N MET A 139 5.22 8.57 4.98
CA MET A 139 6.35 9.36 4.51
C MET A 139 6.37 9.21 2.99
N ASN A 140 5.99 10.25 2.28
CA ASN A 140 6.01 10.23 0.83
C ASN A 140 6.93 11.32 0.32
N ASN A 141 7.89 10.92 -0.49
CA ASN A 141 8.74 11.91 -1.10
C ASN A 141 7.98 12.61 -2.22
N ARG A 142 7.26 11.93 -3.12
CA ARG A 142 6.71 12.52 -4.36
C ARG A 142 5.26 13.05 -4.26
N MET A 143 4.36 12.56 -5.12
CA MET A 143 2.96 12.98 -5.17
C MET A 143 2.12 11.97 -4.42
N SER A 144 1.20 12.39 -3.56
CA SER A 144 0.32 11.44 -2.86
C SER A 144 -1.15 11.81 -3.03
N MET A 145 -1.98 10.77 -3.13
CA MET A 145 -3.42 10.87 -2.96
C MET A 145 -3.83 9.98 -1.80
N LEU A 146 -4.46 10.58 -0.79
CA LEU A 146 -4.86 9.88 0.41
C LEU A 146 -6.33 10.18 0.74
N MET A 147 -7.08 9.12 0.99
CA MET A 147 -8.40 9.14 1.60
C MET A 147 -8.28 8.42 2.95
N ASN A 148 -8.62 9.11 4.03
CA ASN A 148 -8.56 8.53 5.37
C ASN A 148 -9.76 8.95 6.22
N ASP A 149 -10.35 8.01 6.95
CA ASP A 149 -11.56 8.31 7.74
C ASP A 149 -11.24 8.72 9.19
N ARG A 150 -9.98 8.59 9.62
CA ARG A 150 -9.58 8.76 11.02
C ARG A 150 -8.38 9.66 11.20
N MET A 151 -7.18 9.10 11.26
CA MET A 151 -5.98 9.81 11.70
C MET A 151 -4.79 9.55 10.78
N PRO A 152 -4.65 10.32 9.70
CA PRO A 152 -3.45 10.32 8.90
C PRO A 152 -2.40 11.26 9.50
N VAL A 153 -1.18 10.78 9.56
CA VAL A 153 0.05 11.55 9.73
C VAL A 153 0.80 11.50 8.41
N LEU A 154 0.96 12.65 7.78
CA LEU A 154 1.62 12.79 6.48
C LEU A 154 2.86 13.66 6.63
N MET A 155 4.00 13.15 6.18
CA MET A 155 5.24 13.91 6.05
C MET A 155 5.68 13.84 4.58
N ASN A 156 5.68 15.00 3.90
CA ASN A 156 6.23 15.15 2.55
C ASN A 156 7.38 16.15 2.58
N GLU A 157 8.61 15.66 2.41
CA GLU A 157 9.84 16.42 2.69
C GLU A 157 10.48 17.08 1.45
N MET A 158 9.74 17.37 0.37
CA MET A 158 10.35 18.01 -0.81
C MET A 158 9.44 19.01 -1.53
N ASN A 159 9.96 20.24 -1.62
CA ASN A 159 9.36 21.51 -2.08
C ASN A 159 8.61 21.55 -3.44
N ASP A 160 8.73 20.55 -4.32
CA ASP A 160 8.23 20.65 -5.71
C ASP A 160 6.99 19.78 -6.01
N ARG A 161 6.18 19.47 -4.98
CA ARG A 161 5.27 18.32 -5.06
C ARG A 161 3.85 18.62 -4.62
N MET A 162 2.93 17.81 -5.13
CA MET A 162 1.48 17.94 -4.94
C MET A 162 0.97 16.78 -4.09
N SER A 163 0.28 17.12 -3.00
CA SER A 163 -0.43 16.16 -2.17
C SER A 163 -1.90 16.53 -2.05
N VAL A 164 -2.75 15.52 -2.27
CA VAL A 164 -4.21 15.66 -2.14
C VAL A 164 -4.68 14.75 -1.02
N LEU A 165 -5.32 15.34 -0.02
CA LEU A 165 -5.88 14.63 1.12
C LEU A 165 -7.37 14.91 1.25
N MET A 166 -8.14 13.84 1.40
CA MET A 166 -9.50 13.87 1.94
C MET A 166 -9.50 13.16 3.28
N ASN A 167 -9.91 13.85 4.34
CA ASN A 167 -9.91 13.28 5.68
C ASN A 167 -11.12 13.69 6.53
N ASP A 168 -11.79 12.70 7.13
CA ASP A 168 -12.99 12.97 7.93
C ASP A 168 -12.68 13.15 9.43
N GLY A 169 -11.47 12.78 9.86
CA GLY A 169 -11.04 12.84 11.26
C GLY A 169 -10.00 13.92 11.59
N MET A 170 -9.12 13.61 12.54
CA MET A 170 -8.00 14.48 12.92
C MET A 170 -6.81 14.19 12.01
N SER A 171 -6.13 15.19 11.48
CA SER A 171 -4.94 14.97 10.65
C SER A 171 -3.78 15.84 11.09
N MET A 172 -2.56 15.32 10.96
CA MET A 172 -1.33 16.08 11.12
C MET A 172 -0.54 15.99 9.83
N LEU A 173 -0.37 17.12 9.15
CA LEU A 173 0.33 17.16 7.86
C LEU A 173 1.50 18.14 7.94
N MET A 174 2.66 17.65 7.53
CA MET A 174 3.85 18.45 7.23
C MET A 174 4.11 18.31 5.74
N ASN A 175 4.09 19.44 5.02
CA ASN A 175 4.20 19.41 3.57
C ASN A 175 5.03 20.58 3.02
N ASP A 176 6.04 20.22 2.26
CA ASP A 176 6.85 21.16 1.49
C ASP A 176 6.29 21.23 0.06
N GLY A 177 5.52 22.28 -0.25
CA GLY A 177 4.97 22.49 -1.60
C GLY A 177 3.47 22.75 -1.66
N MET A 178 2.79 22.15 -2.64
CA MET A 178 1.35 22.34 -2.84
C MET A 178 0.54 21.25 -2.13
N LEU A 179 -0.30 21.67 -1.20
CA LEU A 179 -1.22 20.79 -0.47
C LEU A 179 -2.65 21.14 -0.84
N VAL A 180 -3.46 20.16 -1.21
CA VAL A 180 -4.92 20.32 -1.28
C VAL A 180 -5.54 19.43 -0.20
N LEU A 181 -6.13 20.05 0.81
CA LEU A 181 -6.79 19.36 1.91
C LEU A 181 -8.29 19.68 1.91
N LYS A 182 -9.09 18.62 1.83
CA LYS A 182 -10.51 18.65 2.21
C LYS A 182 -10.68 17.86 3.49
N ASN A 183 -11.09 18.53 4.57
CA ASN A 183 -11.19 17.91 5.87
C ASN A 183 -12.51 18.23 6.58
N ASP A 184 -13.17 17.22 7.15
CA ASP A 184 -14.41 17.40 7.90
C ASP A 184 -14.22 17.31 9.42
N GLY A 185 -12.99 17.02 9.88
CA GLY A 185 -12.59 16.98 11.28
C GLY A 185 -11.66 18.14 11.69
N MET A 186 -10.54 17.84 12.36
CA MET A 186 -9.63 18.85 12.93
C MET A 186 -8.19 18.68 12.41
N PRO A 187 -7.79 19.36 11.32
CA PRO A 187 -6.45 19.26 10.78
C PRO A 187 -5.49 20.23 11.49
N VAL A 188 -4.27 19.76 11.70
CA VAL A 188 -3.09 20.56 12.05
C VAL A 188 -2.12 20.50 10.87
N LEU A 189 -1.79 21.66 10.32
CA LEU A 189 -1.02 21.81 9.09
C LEU A 189 0.21 22.65 9.34
N MET A 190 1.37 22.14 8.93
CA MET A 190 2.60 22.89 8.77
C MET A 190 3.00 22.79 7.31
N ASN A 191 3.07 23.92 6.61
CA ASN A 191 3.30 23.91 5.17
C ASN A 191 4.18 25.08 4.70
N ASP A 192 5.25 24.78 3.98
CA ASP A 192 6.21 25.79 3.52
C ASP A 192 5.94 26.25 2.07
N GLY A 193 4.73 26.01 1.56
CA GLY A 193 4.32 26.34 0.19
C GLY A 193 2.91 26.92 0.06
N MET A 194 2.09 26.35 -0.82
CA MET A 194 0.75 26.86 -1.14
C MET A 194 -0.33 25.84 -0.76
N PRO A 195 -0.88 25.90 0.46
CA PRO A 195 -1.96 25.01 0.86
C PRO A 195 -3.32 25.58 0.44
N VAL A 196 -4.16 24.73 -0.15
CA VAL A 196 -5.59 24.96 -0.36
C VAL A 196 -6.34 24.14 0.68
N LEU A 197 -6.97 24.81 1.65
CA LEU A 197 -7.69 24.17 2.75
C LEU A 197 -9.20 24.39 2.62
N MET A 198 -9.95 23.30 2.57
CA MET A 198 -11.40 23.27 2.73
C MET A 198 -11.73 22.51 4.01
N ASN A 199 -12.03 23.24 5.10
CA ASN A 199 -12.36 22.63 6.39
C ASN A 199 -13.72 23.09 6.93
N ASN A 200 -14.54 22.13 7.36
CA ASN A 200 -15.87 22.42 7.91
C ASN A 200 -15.89 22.64 9.43
N ARG A 201 -14.78 22.38 10.15
CA ARG A 201 -14.66 22.57 11.61
C ARG A 201 -13.43 23.40 11.98
N MET A 202 -12.77 23.09 13.10
CA MET A 202 -11.58 23.78 13.57
C MET A 202 -10.35 23.33 12.78
N SER A 203 -9.45 24.25 12.43
CA SER A 203 -8.16 23.92 11.80
C SER A 203 -7.04 24.80 12.35
N MET A 204 -5.85 24.24 12.49
CA MET A 204 -4.63 25.00 12.75
C MET A 204 -3.73 24.95 11.51
N LEU A 205 -3.27 26.11 11.06
CA LEU A 205 -2.34 26.23 9.95
C LEU A 205 -1.17 27.13 10.35
N MET A 206 0.03 26.56 10.29
CA MET A 206 1.31 27.25 10.30
C MET A 206 1.87 27.19 8.89
N ASN A 207 2.13 28.34 8.26
CA ASN A 207 2.48 28.36 6.85
C ASN A 207 3.46 29.49 6.51
N ASP A 208 4.49 29.18 5.73
CA ASP A 208 5.50 30.16 5.31
C ASP A 208 5.25 30.71 3.90
N GLY A 209 4.28 30.16 3.17
CA GLY A 209 3.89 30.60 1.83
C GLY A 209 2.53 31.31 1.76
N MET A 210 1.75 30.99 0.72
CA MET A 210 0.48 31.67 0.40
C MET A 210 -0.71 30.70 0.50
N PRO A 211 -1.50 30.73 1.60
CA PRO A 211 -2.60 29.81 1.79
C PRO A 211 -3.90 30.31 1.14
N VAL A 212 -4.68 29.38 0.58
CA VAL A 212 -6.05 29.61 0.13
C VAL A 212 -7.00 28.86 1.06
N LEU A 213 -7.84 29.60 1.79
CA LEU A 213 -8.70 29.03 2.82
C LEU A 213 -10.18 29.17 2.46
N MET A 214 -10.88 28.04 2.41
CA MET A 214 -12.34 27.95 2.29
C MET A 214 -12.89 27.22 3.51
N ASN A 215 -12.79 27.86 4.66
CA ASN A 215 -13.22 27.28 5.93
C ASN A 215 -14.60 27.79 6.36
N LYS A 216 -15.49 26.85 6.70
CA LYS A 216 -16.77 27.17 7.37
C LYS A 216 -16.65 27.17 8.88
N GLY A 217 -15.63 26.50 9.44
CA GLY A 217 -15.36 26.49 10.87
C GLY A 217 -14.30 27.52 11.29
N MET A 218 -13.63 27.28 12.41
CA MET A 218 -12.71 28.26 13.03
C MET A 218 -11.25 27.95 12.69
N PRO A 219 -10.58 28.75 11.82
CA PRO A 219 -9.15 28.63 11.59
C PRO A 219 -8.33 29.37 12.65
N VAL A 220 -7.24 28.75 13.09
CA VAL A 220 -6.10 29.41 13.75
C VAL A 220 -4.97 29.46 12.73
N LEU A 221 -4.49 30.66 12.42
CA LEU A 221 -3.51 30.91 11.37
C LEU A 221 -2.26 31.57 11.95
N MET A 222 -1.11 30.99 11.67
CA MET A 222 0.21 31.58 11.88
C MET A 222 0.91 31.55 10.52
N ASN A 223 1.17 32.73 9.95
CA ASN A 223 1.76 32.84 8.62
C ASN A 223 3.00 33.72 8.69
N ASP A 224 4.17 33.14 8.50
CA ASP A 224 5.46 33.84 8.59
C ASP A 224 5.96 34.28 7.19
N GLY A 225 5.19 33.98 6.14
CA GLY A 225 5.42 34.39 4.76
C GLY A 225 5.35 35.90 4.54
N MET A 226 6.32 36.43 3.78
CA MET A 226 6.60 37.85 3.55
C MET A 226 5.38 38.71 3.18
N LEU A 227 5.29 39.90 3.78
CA LEU A 227 4.54 41.07 3.28
C LEU A 227 5.05 41.52 1.90
#